data_AF-A0A2H3D1E7-F1
#
_entry.id   AF-A0A2H3D1E7-F1
#
_cell.length_a   1.000
_cell.length_b   1.000
_cell.length_c   1.000
_cell.angle_alpha   90.00
_cell.angle_beta   90.00
_cell.angle_gamma   90.00
#
_symmetry.space_group_name_H-M   'P 1'
#
loop_
_entity.id
_entity.type
_entity.pdbx_description
1 polymer ?
#
loop_
_entity_poly.entity_id
_entity_poly.type
_entity_poly.pdbx_seq_one_letter_code
_entity_poly.pdbx_strand_id
1 'polypeptide(L)'
;MFVFTIHLHSRSVKEKRHQLIRDGLAWASPTPSNRCLRFGTREYSAQLMGLPGGEDGLRWCKDKAVIIHGTKIEKPVYCTAPADLRIFGHWIVDFNEPSCKTLWENFQDKGCVAIGSKTHRIEAHMGNHQPPWDNWREMCSTTPADYDGHHFDQPNSCDHRGIFSGIWGVWFVKDESC
;
A
#
# COMPACT_ATOMS: atom_id res chain seq x y z
N MET A 1 -39.67 -22.62 -28.53
CA MET A 1 -39.93 -21.92 -27.25
C MET A 1 -39.32 -22.65 -26.03
N PHE A 2 -39.35 -23.99 -25.95
CA PHE A 2 -38.81 -24.78 -24.82
C PHE A 2 -37.30 -24.64 -24.52
N VAL A 3 -36.45 -24.53 -25.55
CA VAL A 3 -34.98 -24.42 -25.37
C VAL A 3 -34.60 -23.11 -24.66
N PHE A 4 -35.28 -22.01 -24.98
CA PHE A 4 -35.07 -20.72 -24.33
C PHE A 4 -35.47 -20.75 -22.85
N THR A 5 -36.57 -21.41 -22.51
CA THR A 5 -37.06 -21.53 -21.13
C THR A 5 -36.12 -22.37 -20.26
N ILE A 6 -35.57 -23.47 -20.78
CA ILE A 6 -34.57 -24.31 -20.10
C ILE A 6 -33.27 -23.51 -19.87
N HIS A 7 -32.86 -22.68 -20.85
CA HIS A 7 -31.67 -21.85 -20.74
C HIS A 7 -31.83 -20.74 -19.68
N LEU A 8 -33.00 -20.10 -19.62
CA LEU A 8 -33.32 -19.10 -18.59
C LEU A 8 -33.41 -19.72 -17.19
N HIS A 9 -34.02 -20.90 -17.07
CA HIS A 9 -34.12 -21.61 -15.79
C HIS A 9 -32.75 -22.04 -15.25
N SER A 10 -31.89 -22.59 -16.11
CA SER A 10 -30.53 -22.98 -15.71
C SER A 10 -29.65 -21.79 -15.32
N ARG A 11 -29.80 -20.63 -15.99
CA ARG A 11 -29.17 -19.36 -15.57
C ARG A 11 -29.59 -18.94 -14.16
N SER A 12 -30.88 -18.93 -13.87
CA SER A 12 -31.41 -18.55 -12.54
C SER A 12 -30.91 -19.49 -11.42
N VAL A 13 -30.83 -20.80 -11.67
CA VAL A 13 -30.30 -21.76 -10.70
C VAL A 13 -28.81 -21.53 -10.44
N LYS A 14 -28.02 -21.26 -11.49
CA LYS A 14 -26.60 -20.94 -11.37
C LYS A 14 -26.36 -19.65 -10.57
N GLU A 15 -27.15 -18.62 -10.82
CA GLU A 15 -27.09 -17.35 -10.09
C GLU A 15 -27.42 -17.52 -8.61
N LYS A 16 -28.49 -18.26 -8.28
CA LYS A 16 -28.84 -18.57 -6.89
C LYS A 16 -27.71 -19.33 -6.18
N ARG A 17 -27.11 -20.34 -6.82
CA ARG A 17 -25.96 -21.07 -6.26
C ARG A 17 -24.77 -20.13 -6.03
N HIS A 18 -24.44 -19.28 -7.00
CA HIS A 18 -23.36 -18.32 -6.84
C HIS A 18 -23.61 -17.34 -5.69
N GLN A 19 -24.85 -16.89 -5.51
CA GLN A 19 -25.21 -16.01 -4.41
C GLN A 19 -25.02 -16.71 -3.06
N LEU A 20 -25.53 -17.94 -2.92
CA LEU A 20 -25.35 -18.73 -1.69
C LEU A 20 -23.87 -18.95 -1.34
N ILE A 21 -23.03 -19.23 -2.34
CA ILE A 21 -21.58 -19.36 -2.12
C ILE A 21 -21.01 -18.02 -1.66
N ARG A 22 -21.31 -16.92 -2.36
CA ARG A 22 -20.82 -15.58 -2.01
C ARG A 22 -21.16 -15.20 -0.56
N ASP A 23 -22.37 -15.52 -0.13
CA ASP A 23 -22.90 -15.23 1.20
C ASP A 23 -22.28 -16.11 2.29
N GLY A 24 -21.94 -17.36 1.95
CA GLY A 24 -21.25 -18.29 2.86
C GLY A 24 -19.75 -18.07 2.99
N LEU A 25 -19.13 -17.34 2.05
CA LEU A 25 -17.72 -17.00 2.12
C LEU A 25 -17.48 -15.93 3.18
N ALA A 26 -16.34 -15.98 3.86
CA ALA A 26 -15.87 -14.93 4.76
C ALA A 26 -14.37 -14.74 4.62
N TRP A 27 -13.88 -13.53 4.91
CA TRP A 27 -12.46 -13.32 5.14
C TRP A 27 -12.16 -13.63 6.62
N ALA A 28 -11.04 -14.29 6.89
CA ALA A 28 -10.43 -14.23 8.22
C ALA A 28 -10.05 -12.77 8.55
N SER A 29 -9.74 -12.48 9.81
CA SER A 29 -9.28 -11.15 10.21
C SER A 29 -8.08 -10.72 9.35
N PRO A 30 -8.16 -9.59 8.64
CA PRO A 30 -7.04 -9.10 7.85
C PRO A 30 -5.82 -8.82 8.72
N THR A 31 -4.69 -9.37 8.33
CA THR A 31 -3.41 -9.21 9.05
C THR A 31 -2.50 -8.26 8.27
N PRO A 32 -1.99 -7.18 8.91
CA PRO A 32 -1.00 -6.31 8.30
C PRO A 32 0.33 -7.03 8.11
N SER A 33 1.05 -6.69 7.04
CA SER A 33 2.46 -6.99 6.90
C SER A 33 3.27 -6.23 7.95
N ASN A 34 4.32 -6.87 8.48
CA ASN A 34 5.26 -6.20 9.38
C ASN A 34 6.04 -5.08 8.68
N ARG A 35 6.01 -5.03 7.34
CA ARG A 35 6.73 -4.04 6.52
C ARG A 35 5.76 -3.00 5.97
N CYS A 36 6.16 -1.74 6.05
CA CYS A 36 5.58 -0.69 5.23
C CYS A 36 6.14 -0.78 3.81
N LEU A 37 5.28 -0.60 2.82
CA LEU A 37 5.67 -0.65 1.42
C LEU A 37 6.29 0.68 0.97
N ARG A 38 5.73 1.79 1.47
CA ARG A 38 6.12 3.18 1.22
C ARG A 38 5.38 4.09 2.21
N PHE A 39 5.60 5.40 2.14
CA PHE A 39 4.93 6.37 3.02
C PHE A 39 3.41 6.14 3.07
N GLY A 40 2.89 5.98 4.29
CA GLY A 40 1.48 5.77 4.57
C GLY A 40 0.87 4.50 3.98
N THR A 41 1.67 3.55 3.48
CA THR A 41 1.16 2.40 2.73
C THR A 41 1.65 1.07 3.29
N ARG A 42 0.72 0.12 3.48
CA ARG A 42 1.01 -1.23 3.97
C ARG A 42 0.21 -2.30 3.22
N GLU A 43 0.76 -3.50 3.13
CA GLU A 43 0.05 -4.68 2.62
C GLU A 43 -0.73 -5.38 3.74
N TYR A 44 -1.94 -5.82 3.43
CA TYR A 44 -2.75 -6.70 4.26
C TYR A 44 -3.03 -8.00 3.54
N SER A 45 -3.16 -9.09 4.29
CA SER A 45 -3.59 -10.38 3.76
C SER A 45 -4.67 -11.01 4.65
N ALA A 46 -5.53 -11.83 4.05
CA ALA A 46 -6.57 -12.55 4.77
C ALA A 46 -6.91 -13.86 4.05
N GLN A 47 -7.11 -14.92 4.81
CA GLN A 47 -7.55 -16.20 4.27
C GLN A 47 -9.05 -16.16 3.90
N LEU A 48 -9.41 -16.69 2.73
CA LEU A 48 -10.79 -16.93 2.35
C LEU A 48 -11.30 -18.21 3.03
N MET A 49 -12.38 -18.09 3.78
CA MET A 49 -13.03 -19.15 4.56
C MET A 49 -14.40 -19.48 3.97
N GLY A 50 -14.87 -20.71 4.24
CA GLY A 50 -16.21 -21.16 3.82
C GLY A 50 -16.33 -21.56 2.35
N LEU A 51 -15.21 -21.73 1.65
CA LEU A 51 -15.20 -22.16 0.25
C LEU A 51 -15.65 -23.63 0.13
N PRO A 52 -16.74 -23.93 -0.59
CA PRO A 52 -17.15 -25.32 -0.81
C PRO A 52 -16.12 -26.09 -1.64
N GLY A 53 -15.99 -27.38 -1.38
CA GLY A 53 -15.10 -28.26 -2.14
C GLY A 53 -15.43 -28.26 -3.64
N GLY A 54 -14.40 -28.20 -4.48
CA GLY A 54 -14.53 -28.20 -5.95
C GLY A 54 -14.85 -26.84 -6.57
N GLU A 55 -15.02 -25.78 -5.78
CA GLU A 55 -15.13 -24.41 -6.30
C GLU A 55 -13.76 -23.81 -6.66
N ASP A 56 -13.73 -22.94 -7.67
CA ASP A 56 -12.55 -22.16 -8.02
C ASP A 56 -12.36 -21.00 -7.02
N GLY A 57 -11.57 -21.26 -5.98
CA GLY A 57 -11.31 -20.30 -4.91
C GLY A 57 -10.63 -19.01 -5.38
N LEU A 58 -9.80 -19.05 -6.42
CA LEU A 58 -9.17 -17.85 -6.97
C LEU A 58 -10.20 -16.94 -7.63
N ARG A 59 -11.20 -17.52 -8.31
CA ARG A 59 -12.32 -16.74 -8.86
C ARG A 59 -13.08 -16.00 -7.76
N TRP A 60 -13.39 -16.70 -6.68
CA TRP A 60 -14.13 -16.12 -5.54
C TRP A 60 -13.34 -15.06 -4.79
N CYS A 61 -12.03 -15.27 -4.61
CA CYS A 61 -11.13 -14.30 -3.99
C CYS A 61 -11.14 -12.94 -4.72
N LYS A 62 -11.07 -12.95 -6.06
CA LYS A 62 -11.04 -11.72 -6.86
C LYS A 62 -12.30 -10.86 -6.78
N ASP A 63 -13.43 -11.43 -6.33
CA ASP A 63 -14.75 -10.78 -6.36
C ASP A 63 -15.36 -10.54 -4.98
N LYS A 64 -14.60 -10.78 -3.90
CA LYS A 64 -15.08 -10.62 -2.53
C LYS A 64 -14.46 -9.40 -1.84
N ALA A 65 -15.33 -8.46 -1.47
CA ALA A 65 -14.93 -7.27 -0.72
C ALA A 65 -14.45 -7.61 0.70
N VAL A 66 -13.58 -6.77 1.24
CA VAL A 66 -13.09 -6.80 2.63
C VAL A 66 -13.35 -5.45 3.29
N ILE A 67 -13.33 -5.41 4.63
CA ILE A 67 -13.31 -4.17 5.39
C ILE A 67 -11.97 -4.09 6.11
N ILE A 68 -11.19 -3.03 5.85
CA ILE A 68 -9.92 -2.74 6.53
C ILE A 68 -9.99 -1.29 7.03
N HIS A 69 -9.68 -1.06 8.30
CA HIS A 69 -9.82 0.25 8.98
C HIS A 69 -11.20 0.89 8.83
N GLY A 70 -12.26 0.09 8.78
CA GLY A 70 -13.64 0.56 8.58
C GLY A 70 -13.99 0.91 7.13
N THR A 71 -13.03 0.85 6.20
CA THR A 71 -13.25 1.13 4.78
C THR A 71 -13.50 -0.17 4.02
N LYS A 72 -14.56 -0.20 3.21
CA LYS A 72 -14.84 -1.32 2.31
C LYS A 72 -13.93 -1.23 1.07
N ILE A 73 -13.16 -2.28 0.82
CA ILE A 73 -12.36 -2.44 -0.40
C ILE A 73 -12.99 -3.55 -1.23
N GLU A 74 -13.44 -3.23 -2.44
CA GLU A 74 -14.27 -4.12 -3.24
C GLU A 74 -13.56 -5.41 -3.67
N LYS A 75 -12.25 -5.33 -3.94
CA LYS A 75 -11.48 -6.46 -4.47
C LYS A 75 -10.04 -6.45 -3.95
N PRO A 76 -9.42 -7.63 -3.72
CA PRO A 76 -7.99 -7.71 -3.49
C PRO A 76 -7.20 -7.27 -4.74
N VAL A 77 -5.98 -6.79 -4.52
CA VAL A 77 -5.01 -6.49 -5.58
C VAL A 77 -4.61 -7.80 -6.27
N TYR A 78 -4.37 -8.85 -5.48
CA TYR A 78 -4.07 -10.17 -5.99
C TYR A 78 -4.49 -11.27 -5.02
N CYS A 79 -4.51 -12.50 -5.51
CA CYS A 79 -4.88 -13.69 -4.75
C CYS A 79 -3.78 -14.73 -4.85
N THR A 80 -3.46 -15.41 -3.76
CA THR A 80 -2.49 -16.52 -3.73
C THR A 80 -3.14 -17.80 -3.24
N ALA A 81 -2.69 -18.93 -3.77
CA ALA A 81 -3.06 -20.26 -3.31
C ALA A 81 -1.77 -21.05 -3.01
N PRO A 82 -1.24 -20.99 -1.78
CA PRO A 82 -0.09 -21.81 -1.39
C PRO A 82 -0.42 -23.31 -1.53
N ALA A 83 0.60 -24.16 -1.37
CA ALA A 83 0.51 -25.61 -1.60
C ALA A 83 -0.57 -26.35 -0.77
N ASP A 84 -1.13 -25.71 0.25
CA ASP A 84 -2.20 -26.23 1.12
C ASP A 84 -3.62 -25.89 0.65
N LEU A 85 -3.77 -25.38 -0.58
CA LEU A 85 -5.05 -25.00 -1.20
C LEU A 85 -5.82 -23.90 -0.46
N ARG A 86 -5.22 -23.25 0.54
CA ARG A 86 -5.83 -22.10 1.20
C ARG A 86 -5.71 -20.89 0.28
N ILE A 87 -6.80 -20.16 0.11
CA ILE A 87 -6.79 -18.96 -0.72
C ILE A 87 -6.60 -17.75 0.16
N PHE A 88 -5.68 -16.87 -0.21
CA PHE A 88 -5.47 -15.58 0.45
C PHE A 88 -5.75 -14.45 -0.53
N GLY A 89 -6.46 -13.43 -0.06
CA GLY A 89 -6.52 -12.13 -0.72
C GLY A 89 -5.46 -11.21 -0.15
N HIS A 90 -4.95 -10.31 -0.98
CA HIS A 90 -3.93 -9.32 -0.62
C HIS A 90 -4.38 -7.92 -1.04
N TRP A 91 -4.21 -6.94 -0.16
CA TRP A 91 -4.62 -5.55 -0.35
C TRP A 91 -3.47 -4.61 -0.05
N ILE A 92 -3.30 -3.58 -0.87
CA ILE A 92 -2.41 -2.46 -0.60
C ILE A 92 -3.28 -1.34 -0.03
N VAL A 93 -3.01 -0.95 1.22
CA VAL A 93 -3.78 0.03 1.97
C VAL A 93 -2.90 1.25 2.18
N ASP A 94 -3.34 2.40 1.68
CA ASP A 94 -2.65 3.70 1.71
C ASP A 94 -3.35 4.74 2.61
N PHE A 95 -4.32 4.29 3.41
CA PHE A 95 -5.10 5.11 4.32
C PHE A 95 -5.03 4.57 5.75
N ASN A 96 -5.07 5.47 6.73
CA ASN A 96 -5.06 5.12 8.16
C ASN A 96 -3.91 4.18 8.59
N GLU A 97 -2.73 4.35 7.98
CA GLU A 97 -1.48 3.66 8.34
C GLU A 97 -0.48 4.60 9.04
N PRO A 98 -0.74 5.07 10.27
CA PRO A 98 0.14 6.03 10.95
C PRO A 98 1.54 5.48 11.21
N SER A 99 1.68 4.17 11.45
CA SER A 99 3.00 3.55 11.65
C SER A 99 3.86 3.52 10.38
N CYS A 100 3.25 3.70 9.20
CA CYS A 100 3.97 3.79 7.93
C CYS A 100 4.23 5.23 7.50
N LYS A 101 3.96 6.22 8.36
CA LYS A 101 4.27 7.63 8.09
C LYS A 101 5.61 7.98 8.72
N THR A 102 6.64 7.95 7.90
CA THR A 102 7.94 8.58 8.17
C THR A 102 7.79 10.09 8.21
N LEU A 103 8.75 10.77 8.83
CA LEU A 103 8.74 12.24 8.95
C LEU A 103 10.14 12.79 8.75
N TRP A 104 10.22 14.05 8.34
CA TRP A 104 11.50 14.74 8.16
C TRP A 104 11.82 15.58 9.39
N GLU A 105 12.95 15.29 10.01
CA GLU A 105 13.45 15.91 11.23
C GLU A 105 14.65 16.80 10.92
N ASN A 106 14.80 17.86 11.71
CA ASN A 106 16.02 18.69 11.73
C ASN A 106 16.44 19.17 10.34
N PHE A 107 15.55 19.87 9.63
CA PHE A 107 15.90 20.50 8.35
C PHE A 107 17.15 21.38 8.51
N GLN A 108 18.13 21.15 7.64
CA GLN A 108 19.41 21.84 7.58
C GLN A 108 19.50 22.55 6.23
N ASP A 109 19.58 23.88 6.30
CA ASP A 109 19.94 24.69 5.15
C ASP A 109 21.45 24.58 4.90
N LYS A 110 21.83 24.14 3.71
CA LYS A 110 23.22 24.02 3.25
C LYS A 110 23.66 25.20 2.39
N GLY A 111 22.78 26.18 2.18
CA GLY A 111 22.99 27.35 1.35
C GLY A 111 22.97 27.03 -0.14
N CYS A 112 23.50 27.97 -0.93
CA CYS A 112 23.57 27.84 -2.38
C CYS A 112 24.45 26.66 -2.81
N VAL A 113 23.97 25.87 -3.77
CA VAL A 113 24.74 24.76 -4.34
C VAL A 113 26.04 25.26 -4.98
N ALA A 114 25.98 26.41 -5.66
CA ALA A 114 27.12 27.15 -6.18
C ALA A 114 26.72 28.63 -6.37
N ILE A 115 27.69 29.53 -6.50
CA ILE A 115 27.42 30.95 -6.79
C ILE A 115 26.82 31.06 -8.20
N GLY A 116 25.66 31.70 -8.33
CA GLY A 116 24.94 31.86 -9.61
C GLY A 116 24.10 30.63 -10.00
N SER A 117 23.97 29.62 -9.13
CA SER A 117 23.20 28.39 -9.43
C SER A 117 21.69 28.61 -9.38
N LYS A 118 21.23 29.70 -8.77
CA LYS A 118 19.82 29.96 -8.49
C LYS A 118 19.12 28.82 -7.74
N THR A 119 19.90 28.06 -6.98
CA THR A 119 19.46 26.82 -6.34
C THR A 119 20.12 26.69 -4.97
N HIS A 120 19.31 26.60 -3.92
CA HIS A 120 19.76 26.27 -2.58
C HIS A 120 19.54 24.78 -2.27
N ARG A 121 20.34 24.23 -1.35
CA ARG A 121 20.24 22.83 -0.90
C ARG A 121 19.75 22.78 0.52
N ILE A 122 18.72 22.00 0.76
CA ILE A 122 18.24 21.67 2.11
C ILE A 122 18.28 20.15 2.32
N GLU A 123 18.47 19.73 3.56
CA GLU A 123 18.52 18.31 3.93
C GLU A 123 17.79 18.06 5.24
N ALA A 124 17.24 16.87 5.42
CA ALA A 124 16.56 16.49 6.66
C ALA A 124 16.77 15.01 6.96
N HIS A 125 16.83 14.68 8.25
CA HIS A 125 16.93 13.31 8.72
C HIS A 125 15.55 12.64 8.69
N MET A 126 15.47 11.37 8.31
CA MET A 126 14.22 10.61 8.34
C MET A 126 13.96 10.02 9.73
N GLY A 127 12.91 10.50 10.38
CA GLY A 127 12.33 9.91 11.58
C GLY A 127 11.29 8.84 11.28
N ASN A 128 10.96 8.06 12.32
CA ASN A 128 9.90 7.03 12.33
C ASN A 128 10.02 5.93 11.26
N HIS A 129 11.21 5.72 10.71
CA HIS A 129 11.50 4.53 9.91
C HIS A 129 11.44 3.28 10.80
N GLN A 130 10.91 2.14 10.31
CA GLN A 130 10.79 0.89 11.07
C GLN A 130 11.86 -0.15 10.63
N PRO A 131 13.15 0.03 10.97
CA PRO A 131 14.18 -0.96 10.69
C PRO A 131 13.98 -2.22 11.56
N PRO A 132 14.38 -3.42 11.10
CA PRO A 132 14.99 -3.73 9.81
C PRO A 132 13.95 -4.06 8.70
N TRP A 133 12.68 -3.80 8.94
CA TRP A 133 11.57 -4.33 8.14
C TRP A 133 11.34 -3.52 6.88
N ASP A 134 11.32 -2.20 7.01
CA ASP A 134 11.00 -1.29 5.93
C ASP A 134 12.15 -1.11 4.94
N ASN A 135 11.82 -0.94 3.66
CA ASN A 135 12.80 -0.53 2.67
C ASN A 135 13.06 0.98 2.81
N TRP A 136 14.21 1.35 3.39
CA TRP A 136 14.56 2.75 3.60
C TRP A 136 14.50 3.61 2.33
N ARG A 137 14.84 3.03 1.18
CA ARG A 137 14.86 3.74 -0.10
C ARG A 137 13.46 4.11 -0.54
N GLU A 138 12.54 3.14 -0.48
CA GLU A 138 11.12 3.36 -0.82
C GLU A 138 10.46 4.34 0.14
N MET A 139 10.73 4.21 1.44
CA MET A 139 10.24 5.17 2.43
C MET A 139 10.76 6.57 2.10
N CYS A 140 12.05 6.71 1.81
CA CYS A 140 12.67 8.01 1.52
C CYS A 140 12.09 8.68 0.28
N SER A 141 12.01 7.95 -0.83
CA SER A 141 11.53 8.51 -2.09
C SER A 141 10.04 8.83 -2.11
N THR A 142 9.29 8.45 -1.06
CA THR A 142 7.83 8.67 -1.01
C THR A 142 7.38 9.49 0.19
N THR A 143 8.29 9.88 1.08
CA THR A 143 7.94 10.72 2.24
C THR A 143 7.85 12.18 1.81
N PRO A 144 6.67 12.81 1.88
CA PRO A 144 6.53 14.22 1.56
C PRO A 144 7.16 15.09 2.65
N ALA A 145 7.50 16.33 2.29
CA ALA A 145 8.05 17.33 3.18
C ALA A 145 7.30 18.64 3.04
N ASP A 146 7.09 19.33 4.16
CA ASP A 146 6.68 20.73 4.18
C ASP A 146 7.82 21.55 4.78
N TYR A 147 8.36 22.49 4.02
CA TYR A 147 9.46 23.35 4.46
C TYR A 147 9.28 24.78 3.92
N ASP A 148 9.38 25.76 4.81
CA ASP A 148 9.23 27.20 4.51
C ASP A 148 8.01 27.53 3.62
N GLY A 149 6.86 26.94 3.96
CA GLY A 149 5.60 27.14 3.21
C GLY A 149 5.51 26.41 1.86
N HIS A 150 6.52 25.63 1.49
CA HIS A 150 6.54 24.83 0.27
C HIS A 150 6.28 23.35 0.58
N HIS A 151 5.42 22.73 -0.22
CA HIS A 151 5.18 21.30 -0.19
C HIS A 151 6.04 20.58 -1.22
N PHE A 152 6.66 19.48 -0.80
CA PHE A 152 7.42 18.58 -1.65
C PHE A 152 6.83 17.19 -1.54
N ASP A 153 6.39 16.61 -2.67
CA ASP A 153 5.86 15.24 -2.69
C ASP A 153 6.94 14.20 -2.31
N GLN A 154 8.21 14.52 -2.58
CA GLN A 154 9.37 13.65 -2.32
C GLN A 154 10.68 14.46 -2.31
N PRO A 155 11.78 13.93 -1.73
CA PRO A 155 13.13 14.47 -1.91
C PRO A 155 13.67 14.30 -3.33
N ASN A 156 14.60 15.18 -3.73
CA ASN A 156 15.34 15.01 -4.99
C ASN A 156 16.30 13.83 -4.93
N SER A 157 16.89 13.55 -3.76
CA SER A 157 17.73 12.37 -3.53
C SER A 157 17.68 11.88 -2.10
N CYS A 158 18.08 10.62 -1.92
CA CYS A 158 18.03 9.89 -0.66
C CYS A 158 19.41 9.34 -0.30
N ASP A 159 19.96 9.78 0.83
CA ASP A 159 21.29 9.42 1.29
C ASP A 159 21.21 8.54 2.55
N HIS A 160 21.75 7.33 2.50
CA HIS A 160 21.94 6.51 3.70
C HIS A 160 23.35 6.77 4.26
N ARG A 161 23.46 7.56 5.33
CA ARG A 161 24.73 8.06 5.88
C ARG A 161 25.35 7.13 6.93
N GLY A 162 24.93 5.87 6.94
CA GLY A 162 25.41 4.84 7.86
C GLY A 162 24.51 4.67 9.09
N ILE A 163 24.80 3.64 9.90
CA ILE A 163 23.92 3.18 10.99
C ILE A 163 23.68 4.27 12.05
N PHE A 164 24.68 5.11 12.34
CA PHE A 164 24.57 6.16 13.36
C PHE A 164 23.95 7.46 12.85
N SER A 165 23.99 7.71 11.54
CA SER A 165 23.49 8.96 10.94
C SER A 165 22.13 8.79 10.26
N GLY A 166 21.74 7.55 9.95
CA GLY A 166 20.42 7.24 9.40
C GLY A 166 20.26 7.65 7.94
N ILE A 167 19.00 7.87 7.57
CA ILE A 167 18.58 8.17 6.21
C ILE A 167 18.27 9.65 6.11
N TRP A 168 18.70 10.29 5.02
CA TRP A 168 18.51 11.71 4.78
C TRP A 168 17.84 11.95 3.44
N GLY A 169 16.86 12.85 3.46
CA GLY A 169 16.31 13.45 2.25
C GLY A 169 17.12 14.69 1.89
N VAL A 170 17.31 14.92 0.59
CA VAL A 170 17.98 16.10 0.05
C VAL A 170 17.06 16.74 -0.97
N TRP A 171 16.89 18.06 -0.87
CA TRP A 171 16.13 18.85 -1.82
C TRP A 171 16.97 19.99 -2.40
N PHE A 172 16.70 20.29 -3.66
CA PHE A 172 17.24 21.42 -4.40
C PHE A 172 16.07 22.35 -4.72
N VAL A 173 16.04 23.50 -4.06
CA VAL A 173 14.94 24.45 -4.20
C VAL A 173 15.45 25.67 -4.94
N LYS A 174 14.58 26.24 -5.76
CA LYS A 174 14.89 27.42 -6.53
C LYS A 174 15.02 28.64 -5.60
N ASP A 175 16.12 29.36 -5.73
CA ASP A 175 16.43 30.55 -4.94
C ASP A 175 17.21 31.54 -5.81
N GLU A 176 16.60 32.65 -6.19
CA GLU A 176 17.23 33.66 -7.08
C GLU A 176 18.31 34.51 -6.38
N SER A 177 18.47 34.36 -5.06
CA SER A 177 19.59 34.99 -4.32
C SER A 177 20.88 34.17 -4.43
N CYS A 178 20.75 32.89 -4.79
CA CYS A 178 21.81 32.09 -5.39
C CYS A 178 21.92 32.37 -6.90
#